data_AF-A0A9E5FSY6-F1
#
_entry.id   AF-A0A9E5FSY6-F1
#
_cell.length_a   1.000
_cell.length_b   1.000
_cell.length_c   1.000
_cell.angle_alpha   90.00
_cell.angle_beta   90.00
_cell.angle_gamma   90.00
#
_symmetry.space_group_name_H-M   'P 1'
#
loop_
_entity.id
_entity.type
_entity.pdbx_description
1 polymer ?
#
loop_
_entity_poly.entity_id
_entity_poly.type
_entity_poly.pdbx_seq_one_letter_code
_entity_poly.pdbx_strand_id
1 'polypeptide(L)'
;SGTTSFKATDYQLDWDGTTWTATRTADGTEVDLTAQGFPAASVTIDGLELSISNNSASAGDSFFIRAFSAAASSISVAFSSTSGLAMASPVAGSAGTSNTGTLSLTSLSALSGVASQPSAVTLTFTNSGSSYTYTRSDTGASGTYTPGIAITYDGIGTGWSVTLKGIPQTGDTFTLKPNTNYTLDAGNAQAVMDMRDVTLFDGNLSLTDGYANLVASVGVKVQSAQSAKQISADIASSLDKQKSSVSGVNLDEEAARMLQYQQAYQAAGKMMQIAQSIFQTLLQGLA
;
A
#
# COMPACT_ATOMS: atom_id res chain seq x y z
N SER A 1 9.78 14.64 -4.34
CA SER A 1 9.66 13.28 -4.92
C SER A 1 8.22 12.83 -4.78
N GLY A 2 7.66 12.14 -5.77
CA GLY A 2 6.29 11.58 -5.71
C GLY A 2 6.17 10.32 -4.84
N THR A 3 7.15 10.02 -3.99
CA THR A 3 7.26 8.76 -3.25
C THR A 3 6.15 8.56 -2.21
N THR A 4 5.51 9.63 -1.76
CA THR A 4 4.32 9.60 -0.89
C THR A 4 3.02 9.35 -1.64
N SER A 5 3.07 9.36 -2.98
CA SER A 5 1.88 9.18 -3.83
C SER A 5 1.70 7.74 -4.29
N PHE A 6 2.67 6.86 -4.03
CA PHE A 6 2.60 5.44 -4.38
C PHE A 6 1.39 4.76 -3.75
N LYS A 7 0.73 3.91 -4.52
CA LYS A 7 -0.42 3.11 -4.09
C LYS A 7 -0.07 1.63 -4.04
N ALA A 8 -0.63 0.93 -3.06
CA ALA A 8 -0.47 -0.51 -2.91
C ALA A 8 -1.39 -1.29 -3.88
N THR A 9 -1.15 -1.15 -5.18
CA THR A 9 -1.91 -1.83 -6.25
C THR A 9 -0.99 -2.21 -7.41
N ASP A 10 -1.35 -3.28 -8.12
CA ASP A 10 -0.85 -3.53 -9.46
C ASP A 10 -1.74 -2.76 -10.47
N TYR A 11 -1.21 -2.49 -11.66
CA TYR A 11 -1.92 -1.75 -12.71
C TYR A 11 -2.04 -2.59 -13.97
N GLN A 12 -3.21 -2.58 -14.58
CA GLN A 12 -3.41 -3.08 -15.93
C GLN A 12 -3.50 -1.87 -16.87
N LEU A 13 -2.71 -1.87 -17.92
CA LEU A 13 -2.68 -0.83 -18.92
C LEU A 13 -3.18 -1.40 -20.24
N ASP A 14 -4.33 -0.94 -20.70
CA ASP A 14 -4.99 -1.43 -21.91
C ASP A 14 -4.97 -0.36 -23.02
N TRP A 15 -4.77 -0.81 -24.26
CA TRP A 15 -4.86 0.03 -25.45
C TRP A 15 -6.00 -0.45 -26.33
N ASP A 16 -7.04 0.37 -26.52
CA ASP A 16 -8.20 -0.01 -27.35
C ASP A 16 -8.06 0.39 -28.83
N GLY A 17 -6.94 1.01 -29.21
CA GLY A 17 -6.69 1.58 -30.53
C GLY A 17 -6.87 3.11 -30.61
N THR A 18 -7.45 3.72 -29.58
CA THR A 18 -7.65 5.18 -29.46
C THR A 18 -7.16 5.72 -28.12
N THR A 19 -7.45 5.01 -27.02
CA THR A 19 -7.20 5.43 -25.66
C THR A 19 -6.36 4.41 -24.91
N TRP A 20 -5.36 4.90 -24.18
CA TRP A 20 -4.63 4.15 -23.18
C TRP A 20 -5.29 4.34 -21.82
N THR A 21 -5.75 3.24 -21.23
CA THR A 21 -6.42 3.25 -19.92
C THR A 21 -5.59 2.47 -18.91
N ALA A 22 -5.23 3.10 -17.80
CA ALA A 22 -4.64 2.42 -16.65
C ALA A 22 -5.73 2.11 -15.61
N THR A 23 -5.87 0.84 -15.26
CA THR A 23 -6.81 0.35 -14.27
C THR A 23 -6.07 -0.17 -13.05
N ARG A 24 -6.38 0.36 -11.87
CA ARG A 24 -5.88 -0.18 -10.61
C ARG A 24 -6.58 -1.50 -10.30
N THR A 25 -5.80 -2.56 -10.07
CA THR A 25 -6.34 -3.89 -9.76
C THR A 25 -6.99 -3.99 -8.38
N ALA A 26 -6.60 -3.14 -7.43
CA ALA A 26 -7.11 -3.20 -6.06
C ALA A 26 -8.55 -2.68 -5.92
N ASP A 27 -8.92 -1.64 -6.70
CA ASP A 27 -10.20 -0.94 -6.57
C ASP A 27 -10.94 -0.73 -7.91
N GLY A 28 -10.34 -1.09 -9.04
CA GLY A 28 -10.92 -0.93 -10.37
C GLY A 28 -10.93 0.52 -10.87
N THR A 29 -10.24 1.45 -10.21
CA THR A 29 -10.19 2.85 -10.66
C THR A 29 -9.45 2.94 -11.98
N GLU A 30 -10.10 3.55 -12.97
CA GLU A 30 -9.54 3.79 -14.30
C GLU A 30 -9.00 5.21 -14.42
N VAL A 31 -7.91 5.34 -15.16
CA VAL A 31 -7.26 6.61 -15.49
C VAL A 31 -7.00 6.63 -17.00
N ASP A 32 -7.58 7.60 -17.69
CA ASP A 32 -7.28 7.88 -19.10
C ASP A 32 -5.89 8.50 -19.20
N LEU A 33 -4.92 7.73 -19.66
CA LEU A 33 -3.54 8.18 -19.84
C LEU A 33 -3.37 8.99 -21.13
N THR A 34 -4.21 8.76 -22.14
CA THR A 34 -4.17 9.52 -23.40
C THR A 34 -4.55 10.98 -23.18
N ALA A 35 -5.56 11.24 -22.36
CA ALA A 35 -5.89 12.59 -21.91
C ALA A 35 -4.74 13.28 -21.14
N GLN A 36 -3.81 12.50 -20.57
CA GLN A 36 -2.60 13.00 -19.90
C GLN A 36 -1.37 13.12 -20.83
N GLY A 37 -1.51 12.78 -22.11
CA GLY A 37 -0.45 12.88 -23.11
C GLY A 37 0.36 11.61 -23.34
N PHE A 38 -0.01 10.49 -22.70
CA PHE A 38 0.58 9.17 -23.01
C PHE A 38 0.07 8.65 -24.36
N PRO A 39 0.92 8.06 -25.23
CA PRO A 39 2.32 7.72 -25.01
C PRO A 39 3.32 8.77 -25.53
N ALA A 40 2.86 9.90 -26.07
CA ALA A 40 3.73 10.91 -26.67
C ALA A 40 4.68 11.58 -25.65
N ALA A 41 4.28 11.60 -24.38
CA ALA A 41 5.10 12.01 -23.25
C ALA A 41 5.04 10.97 -22.13
N SER A 42 6.05 10.97 -21.26
CA SER A 42 5.95 10.28 -19.97
C SER A 42 4.79 10.86 -19.16
N VAL A 43 4.03 10.01 -18.49
CA VAL A 43 2.96 10.43 -17.58
C VAL A 43 3.21 9.86 -16.20
N THR A 44 2.74 10.54 -15.16
CA THR A 44 2.85 10.06 -13.78
C THR A 44 1.50 9.59 -13.27
N ILE A 45 1.40 8.34 -12.84
CA ILE A 45 0.26 7.79 -12.12
C ILE A 45 0.69 7.36 -10.73
N ASP A 46 0.06 7.90 -9.68
CA ASP A 46 0.36 7.52 -8.29
C ASP A 46 1.87 7.57 -7.97
N GLY A 47 2.59 8.55 -8.50
CA GLY A 47 4.04 8.68 -8.32
C GLY A 47 4.90 7.76 -9.20
N LEU A 48 4.32 6.80 -9.93
CA LEU A 48 5.00 6.00 -10.95
C LEU A 48 5.08 6.78 -12.27
N GLU A 49 6.28 6.96 -12.80
CA GLU A 49 6.46 7.49 -14.16
C GLU A 49 6.32 6.35 -15.18
N LEU A 50 5.36 6.50 -16.09
CA LEU A 50 5.11 5.59 -17.19
C LEU A 50 5.62 6.22 -18.48
N SER A 51 6.41 5.47 -19.22
CA SER A 51 6.85 5.82 -20.57
C SER A 51 6.89 4.58 -21.44
N ILE A 52 6.70 4.77 -22.75
CA ILE A 52 6.88 3.72 -23.74
C ILE A 52 7.83 4.23 -24.81
N SER A 53 8.95 3.53 -25.00
CA SER A 53 10.04 3.97 -25.88
C SER A 53 9.76 3.71 -27.37
N ASN A 54 8.82 2.82 -27.68
CA ASN A 54 8.34 2.57 -29.04
C ASN A 54 6.83 2.29 -29.00
N ASN A 55 6.03 3.21 -29.54
CA ASN A 55 4.59 3.08 -29.58
C ASN A 55 4.12 2.22 -30.77
N SER A 56 4.39 0.91 -30.69
CA SER A 56 3.94 -0.10 -31.67
C SER A 56 2.77 -0.95 -31.16
N ALA A 57 2.06 -0.51 -30.12
CA ALA A 57 0.95 -1.27 -29.56
C ALA A 57 -0.23 -1.36 -30.54
N SER A 58 -0.80 -2.56 -30.64
CA SER A 58 -1.99 -2.85 -31.44
C SER A 58 -3.25 -2.77 -30.57
N ALA A 59 -4.38 -2.37 -31.17
CA ALA A 59 -5.65 -2.35 -30.45
C ALA A 59 -5.95 -3.73 -29.83
N GLY A 60 -6.27 -3.74 -28.53
CA GLY A 60 -6.44 -4.94 -27.71
C GLY A 60 -5.21 -5.34 -26.89
N ASP A 61 -4.07 -4.68 -27.05
CA ASP A 61 -2.88 -4.94 -26.24
C ASP A 61 -3.11 -4.55 -24.77
N SER A 62 -2.57 -5.38 -23.87
CA SER A 62 -2.67 -5.19 -22.43
C SER A 62 -1.31 -5.44 -21.76
N PHE A 63 -0.96 -4.59 -20.81
CA PHE A 63 0.29 -4.64 -20.06
C PHE A 63 0.00 -4.67 -18.56
N PHE A 64 0.59 -5.63 -17.86
CA PHE A 64 0.42 -5.75 -16.42
C PHE A 64 1.65 -5.27 -15.68
N ILE A 65 1.48 -4.25 -14.84
CA ILE A 65 2.56 -3.57 -14.12
C ILE A 65 2.47 -3.94 -12.63
N ARG A 66 3.55 -4.57 -12.13
CA ARG A 66 3.66 -5.03 -10.74
C ARG A 66 4.77 -4.28 -10.00
N ALA A 67 4.55 -2.99 -9.76
CA ALA A 67 5.57 -2.04 -9.31
C ALA A 67 6.32 -2.49 -8.04
N PHE A 68 5.62 -3.07 -7.06
CA PHE A 68 6.19 -3.37 -5.74
C PHE A 68 6.28 -4.86 -5.40
N SER A 69 5.91 -5.75 -6.32
CA SER A 69 5.81 -7.20 -6.07
C SER A 69 7.12 -7.86 -5.61
N ALA A 70 8.26 -7.35 -6.06
CA ALA A 70 9.60 -7.81 -5.68
C ALA A 70 10.36 -6.80 -4.80
N ALA A 71 9.72 -5.71 -4.38
CA ALA A 71 10.41 -4.65 -3.63
C ALA A 71 10.97 -5.16 -2.30
N ALA A 72 10.21 -6.01 -1.59
CA ALA A 72 10.64 -6.55 -0.31
C ALA A 72 11.87 -7.48 -0.44
N SER A 73 11.96 -8.28 -1.51
CA SER A 73 13.06 -9.21 -1.71
C SER A 73 14.33 -8.55 -2.27
N SER A 74 14.23 -7.34 -2.83
CA SER A 74 15.38 -6.58 -3.33
C SER A 74 15.99 -5.63 -2.29
N ILE A 75 15.37 -5.48 -1.11
CA ILE A 75 15.93 -4.67 -0.02
C ILE A 75 17.29 -5.26 0.41
N SER A 76 18.30 -4.41 0.40
CA SER A 76 19.65 -4.74 0.84
C SER A 76 20.30 -3.53 1.52
N VAL A 77 21.30 -3.80 2.36
CA VAL A 77 22.07 -2.75 3.02
C VAL A 77 23.14 -2.24 2.07
N ALA A 78 23.08 -0.95 1.71
CA ALA A 78 23.98 -0.35 0.73
C ALA A 78 25.42 -0.13 1.25
N PHE A 79 25.60 0.06 2.56
CA PHE A 79 26.91 0.27 3.17
C PHE A 79 26.96 -0.37 4.57
N SER A 80 28.12 -0.94 4.93
CA SER A 80 28.35 -1.61 6.21
C SER A 80 29.26 -0.82 7.16
N SER A 81 29.80 0.31 6.71
CA SER A 81 30.67 1.17 7.52
C SER A 81 29.87 2.31 8.14
N THR A 82 30.16 2.63 9.41
CA THR A 82 29.56 3.77 10.10
C THR A 82 29.97 5.11 9.48
N SER A 83 31.14 5.18 8.83
CA SER A 83 31.60 6.35 8.08
C SER A 83 30.78 6.64 6.82
N GLY A 84 30.00 5.68 6.33
CA GLY A 84 29.05 5.89 5.22
C GLY A 84 27.78 6.62 5.64
N LEU A 85 27.54 6.81 6.95
CA LEU A 85 26.36 7.48 7.47
C LEU A 85 26.55 9.00 7.43
N ALA A 86 25.80 9.67 6.56
CA ALA A 86 25.74 11.13 6.50
C ALA A 86 24.89 11.70 7.65
N MET A 87 25.43 11.71 8.88
CA MET A 87 24.69 12.12 10.09
C MET A 87 24.71 13.63 10.35
N ALA A 88 25.72 14.33 9.84
CA ALA A 88 25.83 15.77 9.96
C ALA A 88 24.93 16.48 8.94
N SER A 89 24.34 17.60 9.35
CA SER A 89 23.74 18.58 8.46
C SER A 89 24.80 19.09 7.47
N PRO A 90 24.49 19.21 6.17
CA PRO A 90 25.40 19.81 5.20
C PRO A 90 25.52 21.33 5.36
N VAL A 91 24.58 21.96 6.07
CA VAL A 91 24.53 23.40 6.32
C VAL A 91 24.72 23.69 7.81
N ALA A 92 25.47 24.74 8.10
CA ALA A 92 25.64 25.29 9.44
C ALA A 92 25.25 26.77 9.45
N GLY A 93 24.73 27.24 10.59
CA GLY A 93 24.33 28.63 10.79
C GLY A 93 25.09 29.25 11.95
N SER A 94 25.42 30.53 11.84
CA SER A 94 26.04 31.30 12.92
C SER A 94 25.55 32.73 12.93
N ALA A 95 25.20 33.24 14.11
CA ALA A 95 24.93 34.66 14.32
C ALA A 95 26.23 35.47 14.24
N GLY A 96 26.14 36.71 13.76
CA GLY A 96 27.24 37.67 13.81
C GLY A 96 27.66 37.98 15.25
N THR A 97 28.96 38.13 15.47
CA THR A 97 29.52 38.41 16.81
C THR A 97 29.24 39.83 17.31
N SER A 98 28.88 40.74 16.41
CA SER A 98 28.49 42.12 16.71
C SER A 98 26.99 42.30 16.85
N ASN A 99 26.21 41.22 16.80
CA ASN A 99 24.76 41.32 16.93
C ASN A 99 24.39 41.89 18.31
N THR A 100 23.42 42.80 18.30
CA THR A 100 22.91 43.45 19.52
C THR A 100 21.45 43.10 19.80
N GLY A 101 20.74 42.51 18.83
CA GLY A 101 19.40 41.97 19.02
C GLY A 101 19.38 40.59 19.67
N THR A 102 18.20 39.99 19.71
CA THR A 102 17.92 38.71 20.39
C THR A 102 17.72 37.55 19.41
N LEU A 103 18.23 37.66 18.19
CA LEU A 103 18.12 36.61 17.18
C LEU A 103 18.70 35.28 17.70
N SER A 104 17.87 34.24 17.66
CA SER A 104 18.26 32.87 18.04
C SER A 104 17.80 31.88 16.98
N LEU A 105 18.66 30.91 16.67
CA LEU A 105 18.33 29.81 15.77
C LEU A 105 17.30 28.89 16.43
N THR A 106 16.22 28.58 15.70
CA THR A 106 15.23 27.57 16.10
C THR A 106 15.43 26.28 15.30
N SER A 107 15.57 26.38 13.98
CA SER A 107 15.82 25.24 13.11
C SER A 107 16.61 25.66 11.87
N LEU A 108 17.46 24.76 11.39
CA LEU A 108 18.17 24.90 10.12
C LEU A 108 18.16 23.54 9.41
N SER A 109 17.71 23.52 8.16
CA SER A 109 17.73 22.34 7.31
C SER A 109 18.13 22.67 5.88
N ALA A 110 18.65 21.68 5.15
CA ALA A 110 18.85 21.76 3.71
C ALA A 110 17.57 21.29 2.99
N LEU A 111 17.17 21.99 1.93
CA LEU A 111 15.91 21.75 1.21
C LEU A 111 16.04 20.86 -0.04
N SER A 112 17.27 20.54 -0.48
CA SER A 112 17.47 19.70 -1.67
C SER A 112 18.75 18.86 -1.60
N GLY A 113 18.74 17.76 -2.36
CA GLY A 113 19.87 16.84 -2.50
C GLY A 113 21.13 17.61 -2.87
N VAL A 114 22.12 17.56 -1.97
CA VAL A 114 23.41 18.23 -2.08
C VAL A 114 24.22 17.64 -3.24
N ALA A 115 23.93 18.08 -4.47
CA ALA A 115 24.82 17.85 -5.61
C ALA A 115 26.09 18.73 -5.49
N SER A 116 26.01 19.85 -4.76
CA SER A 116 27.12 20.73 -4.44
C SER A 116 26.96 21.31 -3.03
N GLN A 117 28.07 21.70 -2.41
CA GLN A 117 28.05 22.35 -1.10
C GLN A 117 27.50 23.78 -1.26
N PRO A 118 26.53 24.25 -0.44
CA PRO A 118 25.97 25.58 -0.58
C PRO A 118 27.02 26.66 -0.31
N SER A 119 27.14 27.65 -1.19
CA SER A 119 27.95 28.85 -0.91
C SER A 119 27.44 29.57 0.33
N ALA A 120 28.33 30.23 1.08
CA ALA A 120 27.92 30.98 2.25
C ALA A 120 26.98 32.14 1.89
N VAL A 121 25.86 32.26 2.62
CA VAL A 121 24.87 33.32 2.49
C VAL A 121 24.72 34.02 3.83
N THR A 122 24.94 35.32 3.87
CA THR A 122 24.69 36.15 5.05
C THR A 122 23.37 36.88 4.88
N LEU A 123 22.49 36.71 5.87
CA LEU A 123 21.30 37.52 6.07
C LEU A 123 21.69 38.72 6.93
N THR A 124 21.49 39.94 6.42
CA THR A 124 21.69 41.18 7.19
C THR A 124 20.33 41.78 7.50
N PHE A 125 20.02 41.92 8.78
CA PHE A 125 18.71 42.37 9.24
C PHE A 125 18.65 43.89 9.39
N THR A 126 17.47 44.43 9.10
CA THR A 126 17.13 45.84 9.30
C THR A 126 15.86 45.92 10.14
N ASN A 127 15.89 46.76 11.18
CA ASN A 127 14.78 47.04 12.07
C ASN A 127 14.28 48.48 11.83
N SER A 128 13.04 48.60 11.36
CA SER A 128 12.39 49.88 11.09
C SER A 128 11.38 50.28 12.19
N GLY A 129 11.47 49.66 13.37
CA GLY A 129 10.57 49.84 14.51
C GLY A 129 9.29 48.99 14.42
N SER A 130 8.58 49.05 13.30
CA SER A 130 7.30 48.35 13.09
C SER A 130 7.42 47.09 12.22
N SER A 131 8.56 46.89 11.56
CA SER A 131 8.83 45.73 10.71
C SER A 131 10.31 45.38 10.70
N TYR A 132 10.59 44.10 10.43
CA TYR A 132 11.94 43.58 10.26
C TYR A 132 12.10 43.06 8.84
N THR A 133 13.21 43.40 8.21
CA THR A 133 13.58 42.87 6.90
C THR A 133 14.97 42.26 6.97
N TYR A 134 15.30 41.45 5.97
CA TYR A 134 16.66 40.97 5.76
C TYR A 134 17.07 41.19 4.30
N THR A 135 18.35 41.39 4.06
CA THR A 135 18.99 41.34 2.74
C THR A 135 19.93 40.14 2.67
N ARG A 136 20.01 39.50 1.51
CA ARG A 136 20.92 38.36 1.29
C ARG A 136 22.20 38.82 0.59
N SER A 137 23.34 38.34 1.05
CA SER A 137 24.65 38.67 0.46
C SER A 137 24.90 38.08 -0.93
N ASP A 138 24.20 37.00 -1.30
CA ASP A 138 24.44 36.25 -2.54
C ASP A 138 23.72 36.83 -3.77
N THR A 139 22.54 37.41 -3.54
CA THR A 139 21.63 37.90 -4.58
C THR A 139 21.30 39.38 -4.43
N GLY A 140 21.56 39.96 -3.25
CA GLY A 140 21.03 41.27 -2.87
C GLY A 140 19.52 41.28 -2.61
N ALA A 141 18.83 40.13 -2.75
CA ALA A 141 17.39 40.04 -2.56
C ALA A 141 17.03 40.37 -1.11
N SER A 142 15.91 41.07 -0.94
CA SER A 142 15.37 41.43 0.38
C SER A 142 14.06 40.70 0.66
N GLY A 143 13.80 40.42 1.93
CA GLY A 143 12.54 39.83 2.37
C GLY A 143 12.12 40.32 3.75
N THR A 144 10.89 40.02 4.14
CA THR A 144 10.38 40.30 5.49
C THR A 144 10.83 39.20 6.45
N TYR A 145 11.33 39.59 7.62
CA TYR A 145 11.58 38.67 8.72
C TYR A 145 10.40 38.70 9.70
N THR A 146 9.77 37.54 9.90
CA THR A 146 8.76 37.32 10.93
C THR A 146 9.28 36.27 11.90
N PRO A 147 9.43 36.58 13.21
CA PRO A 147 9.95 35.61 14.18
C PRO A 147 9.17 34.30 14.18
N GLY A 148 9.88 33.18 14.09
CA GLY A 148 9.30 31.83 14.05
C GLY A 148 8.80 31.38 12.67
N ILE A 149 8.81 32.24 11.66
CA ILE A 149 8.51 31.86 10.28
C ILE A 149 9.82 31.56 9.55
N ALA A 150 9.84 30.46 8.80
CA ALA A 150 11.00 30.03 8.06
C ALA A 150 11.31 31.01 6.92
N ILE A 151 12.59 31.35 6.79
CA ILE A 151 13.16 31.94 5.58
C ILE A 151 13.68 30.78 4.74
N THR A 152 13.17 30.64 3.52
CA THR A 152 13.53 29.54 2.63
C THR A 152 14.22 30.06 1.38
N TYR A 153 15.12 29.23 0.87
CA TYR A 153 15.68 29.36 -0.48
C TYR A 153 15.66 27.99 -1.14
N ASP A 154 14.94 27.86 -2.24
CA ASP A 154 14.78 26.61 -2.99
C ASP A 154 15.74 26.54 -4.20
N GLY A 155 17.01 26.85 -3.96
CA GLY A 155 18.06 26.68 -4.98
C GLY A 155 18.41 25.20 -5.14
N ILE A 156 18.28 24.64 -6.34
CA ILE A 156 18.75 23.27 -6.62
C ILE A 156 20.24 23.18 -6.25
N GLY A 157 20.58 22.25 -5.34
CA GLY A 157 21.95 22.03 -4.85
C GLY A 157 22.45 23.02 -3.79
N THR A 158 21.70 24.08 -3.46
CA THR A 158 22.11 25.06 -2.43
C THR A 158 20.98 25.50 -1.48
N GLY A 159 19.82 24.85 -1.59
CA GLY A 159 18.62 25.25 -0.89
C GLY A 159 18.67 24.98 0.61
N TRP A 160 18.15 25.91 1.39
CA TRP A 160 18.12 25.86 2.84
C TRP A 160 16.83 26.48 3.38
N SER A 161 16.46 26.04 4.58
CA SER A 161 15.37 26.61 5.38
C SER A 161 15.92 26.95 6.75
N VAL A 162 15.79 28.22 7.15
CA VAL A 162 16.20 28.66 8.48
C VAL A 162 15.03 29.34 9.19
N THR A 163 14.77 28.91 10.41
CA THR A 163 13.80 29.54 11.29
C THR A 163 14.54 30.18 12.43
N LEU A 164 14.41 31.50 12.55
CA LEU A 164 14.95 32.28 13.66
C LEU A 164 13.81 32.82 14.51
N LYS A 165 14.09 33.07 15.79
CA LYS A 165 13.21 33.78 16.73
C LYS A 165 13.95 34.98 17.30
N GLY A 166 13.21 35.86 17.97
CA GLY A 166 13.74 37.07 18.59
C GLY A 166 13.65 38.29 17.67
N ILE A 167 14.10 39.43 18.20
CA ILE A 167 13.99 40.75 17.59
C ILE A 167 15.38 41.19 17.12
N PRO A 168 15.61 41.39 15.81
CA PRO A 168 16.89 41.89 15.32
C PRO A 168 17.04 43.38 15.59
N GLN A 169 18.28 43.84 15.67
CA GLN A 169 18.66 45.23 15.48
C GLN A 169 19.23 45.45 14.08
N THR A 170 19.16 46.68 13.59
CA THR A 170 19.72 47.02 12.27
C THR A 170 21.21 46.76 12.23
N GLY A 171 21.65 45.93 11.28
CA GLY A 171 23.04 45.49 11.16
C GLY A 171 23.33 44.14 11.81
N ASP A 172 22.38 43.54 12.54
CA ASP A 172 22.51 42.15 12.97
C ASP A 172 22.61 41.23 11.76
N THR A 173 23.41 40.17 11.88
CA THR A 173 23.63 39.21 10.78
C THR A 173 23.43 37.77 11.22
N PHE A 174 23.03 36.92 10.28
CA PHE A 174 23.04 35.47 10.42
C PHE A 174 23.60 34.84 9.14
N THR A 175 24.71 34.12 9.27
CA THR A 175 25.39 33.49 8.14
C THR A 175 25.06 32.02 8.08
N LEU A 176 24.52 31.59 6.94
CA LEU A 176 24.43 30.20 6.54
C LEU A 176 25.67 29.86 5.73
N LYS A 177 26.28 28.71 6.01
CA LYS A 177 27.51 28.27 5.36
C LYS A 177 27.54 26.76 5.23
N PRO A 178 28.45 26.21 4.41
CA PRO A 178 28.81 24.82 4.55
C PRO A 178 29.10 24.45 5.99
N ASN A 179 28.51 23.35 6.46
CA ASN A 179 29.05 22.73 7.66
C ASN A 179 30.46 22.22 7.32
N THR A 180 31.44 22.50 8.17
CA THR A 180 32.82 21.96 8.07
C THR A 180 33.20 21.15 9.31
N ASN A 181 32.34 21.14 10.35
CA ASN A 181 32.57 20.48 11.63
C ASN A 181 31.65 19.26 11.76
N TYR A 182 31.74 18.34 10.79
CA TYR A 182 30.84 17.19 10.69
C TYR A 182 30.93 16.21 11.87
N THR A 183 32.04 16.21 12.62
CA THR A 183 32.28 15.24 13.70
C THR A 183 31.48 15.52 14.98
N LEU A 184 30.94 16.73 15.13
CA LEU A 184 30.17 17.16 16.30
C LEU A 184 28.73 17.54 15.96
N ASP A 185 28.30 17.32 14.72
CA ASP A 185 26.98 17.65 14.23
C ASP A 185 26.17 16.38 13.94
N ALA A 186 24.95 16.33 14.46
CA ALA A 186 24.01 15.22 14.26
C ALA A 186 22.68 15.71 13.66
N GLY A 187 22.69 16.84 12.94
CA GLY A 187 21.47 17.47 12.43
C GLY A 187 20.69 16.57 11.46
N ASN A 188 21.38 15.83 10.60
CA ASN A 188 20.72 14.88 9.70
C ASN A 188 20.31 13.58 10.41
N ALA A 189 21.00 13.20 11.51
CA ALA A 189 20.60 12.06 12.33
C ALA A 189 19.19 12.24 12.91
N GLN A 190 18.85 13.45 13.36
CA GLN A 190 17.49 13.76 13.80
C GLN A 190 16.48 13.61 12.66
N ALA A 191 16.78 14.13 11.47
CA ALA A 191 15.91 13.97 10.31
C ALA A 191 15.67 12.49 9.96
N VAL A 192 16.70 11.64 10.06
CA VAL A 192 16.57 10.18 9.88
C VAL A 192 15.70 9.55 10.97
N MET A 193 15.82 9.99 12.23
CA MET A 193 14.95 9.51 13.31
C MET A 193 13.50 9.94 13.10
N ASP A 194 13.27 11.17 12.64
CA ASP A 194 11.95 11.70 12.35
C ASP A 194 11.26 10.96 11.20
N MET A 195 12.01 10.32 10.28
CA MET A 195 11.45 9.48 9.21
C MET A 195 10.58 8.32 9.75
N ARG A 196 10.81 7.87 10.99
CA ARG A 196 9.96 6.87 11.65
C ARG A 196 8.49 7.31 11.68
N ASP A 197 8.27 8.59 11.93
CA ASP A 197 6.94 9.17 12.19
C ASP A 197 6.33 9.80 10.93
N VAL A 198 7.07 9.84 9.82
CA VAL A 198 6.57 10.34 8.54
C VAL A 198 5.47 9.40 8.03
N THR A 199 4.34 9.99 7.67
CA THR A 199 3.21 9.28 7.09
C THR A 199 3.46 9.04 5.61
N LEU A 200 3.83 7.80 5.26
CA LEU A 200 4.20 7.41 3.89
C LEU A 200 3.20 6.45 3.24
N PHE A 201 2.33 5.81 4.03
CA PHE A 201 1.41 4.79 3.56
C PHE A 201 0.01 5.35 3.32
N ASP A 202 -0.76 4.62 2.52
CA ASP A 202 -2.18 4.90 2.28
C ASP A 202 -2.94 5.09 3.59
N GLY A 203 -3.79 6.12 3.63
CA GLY A 203 -4.50 6.51 4.85
C GLY A 203 -3.69 7.37 5.81
N ASN A 204 -2.59 7.99 5.36
CA ASN A 204 -1.77 8.89 6.15
C ASN A 204 -1.11 8.18 7.36
N LEU A 205 -0.66 6.94 7.14
CA LEU A 205 -0.09 6.09 8.18
C LEU A 205 1.44 6.12 8.17
N SER A 206 2.04 6.02 9.36
CA SER A 206 3.46 5.75 9.54
C SER A 206 3.81 4.33 9.07
N LEU A 207 5.11 4.03 8.94
CA LEU A 207 5.56 2.68 8.57
C LEU A 207 5.07 1.60 9.55
N THR A 208 5.12 1.89 10.85
CA THR A 208 4.70 0.95 11.90
C THR A 208 3.19 0.74 11.88
N ASP A 209 2.41 1.80 11.69
CA ASP A 209 0.95 1.71 11.66
C ASP A 209 0.45 1.03 10.39
N GLY A 210 1.07 1.33 9.25
CA GLY A 210 0.78 0.66 7.98
C GLY A 210 1.04 -0.85 8.04
N TYR A 211 2.16 -1.27 8.65
CA TYR A 211 2.46 -2.68 8.87
C TYR A 211 1.43 -3.36 9.80
N ALA A 212 1.07 -2.70 10.91
CA ALA A 212 0.05 -3.23 11.83
C ALA A 212 -1.30 -3.39 11.14
N ASN A 213 -1.70 -2.43 10.30
CA ASN A 213 -2.94 -2.48 9.52
C ASN A 213 -2.93 -3.65 8.52
N LEU A 214 -1.81 -3.87 7.82
CA LEU A 214 -1.66 -5.00 6.91
C LEU A 214 -1.84 -6.34 7.63
N VAL A 215 -1.18 -6.54 8.78
CA VAL A 215 -1.30 -7.77 9.58
C VAL A 215 -2.74 -7.96 10.07
N ALA A 216 -3.40 -6.89 10.53
CA ALA A 216 -4.79 -6.94 10.95
C ALA A 216 -5.74 -7.31 9.79
N SER A 217 -5.53 -6.74 8.61
CA SER A 217 -6.32 -7.03 7.39
C SER A 217 -6.21 -8.51 6.99
N VAL A 218 -5.00 -9.08 7.04
CA VAL A 218 -4.80 -10.51 6.83
C VAL A 218 -5.54 -11.33 7.88
N GLY A 219 -5.46 -10.95 9.16
CA GLY A 219 -6.19 -11.60 10.25
C GLY A 219 -7.70 -11.64 10.01
N VAL A 220 -8.30 -10.53 9.61
CA VAL A 220 -9.73 -10.44 9.27
C VAL A 220 -10.07 -11.33 8.08
N LYS A 221 -9.27 -11.33 7.02
CA LYS A 221 -9.47 -12.20 5.85
C LYS A 221 -9.41 -13.68 6.22
N VAL A 222 -8.45 -14.07 7.05
CA VAL A 222 -8.32 -15.45 7.55
C VAL A 222 -9.53 -15.85 8.37
N GLN A 223 -9.96 -14.99 9.31
CA GLN A 223 -11.15 -15.25 10.12
C GLN A 223 -12.41 -15.41 9.26
N SER A 224 -12.58 -14.53 8.27
CA SER A 224 -13.70 -14.60 7.32
C SER A 224 -13.67 -15.90 6.50
N ALA A 225 -12.49 -16.28 5.98
CA ALA A 225 -12.32 -17.52 5.22
C ALA A 225 -12.56 -18.77 6.08
N GLN A 226 -12.16 -18.76 7.35
CA GLN A 226 -12.45 -19.86 8.28
C GLN A 226 -13.95 -19.99 8.56
N SER A 227 -14.64 -18.87 8.80
CA SER A 227 -16.10 -18.86 8.98
C SER A 227 -16.81 -19.37 7.73
N ALA A 228 -16.41 -18.91 6.54
CA ALA A 228 -16.97 -19.38 5.27
C ALA A 228 -16.74 -20.89 5.08
N LYS A 229 -15.52 -21.39 5.37
CA LYS A 229 -15.20 -22.82 5.32
C LYS A 229 -16.08 -23.63 6.26
N GLN A 230 -16.29 -23.18 7.49
CA GLN A 230 -17.13 -23.87 8.48
C GLN A 230 -18.57 -23.95 7.99
N ILE A 231 -19.14 -22.84 7.52
CA ILE A 231 -20.50 -22.79 6.96
C ILE A 231 -20.62 -23.76 5.77
N SER A 232 -19.67 -23.77 4.85
CA SER A 232 -19.69 -24.70 3.71
C SER A 232 -19.60 -26.16 4.15
N ALA A 233 -18.81 -26.47 5.19
CA ALA A 233 -18.72 -27.83 5.75
C ALA A 233 -20.04 -28.26 6.41
N ASP A 234 -20.69 -27.37 7.14
CA ASP A 234 -21.98 -27.65 7.78
C ASP A 234 -23.11 -27.86 6.74
N ILE A 235 -23.13 -27.06 5.68
CA ILE A 235 -24.04 -27.24 4.54
C ILE A 235 -23.78 -28.60 3.87
N ALA A 236 -22.52 -28.93 3.57
CA ALA A 236 -22.18 -30.22 2.96
C ALA A 236 -22.62 -31.40 3.84
N SER A 237 -22.36 -31.34 5.15
CA SER A 237 -22.80 -32.37 6.10
C SER A 237 -24.33 -32.50 6.17
N SER A 238 -25.06 -31.38 6.14
CA SER A 238 -26.52 -31.37 6.10
C SER A 238 -27.06 -32.01 4.81
N LEU A 239 -26.47 -31.67 3.66
CA LEU A 239 -26.85 -32.25 2.37
C LEU A 239 -26.55 -33.75 2.30
N ASP A 240 -25.43 -34.21 2.86
CA ASP A 240 -25.12 -35.65 2.94
C ASP A 240 -26.13 -36.40 3.81
N LYS A 241 -26.53 -35.82 4.96
CA LYS A 241 -27.60 -36.40 5.81
C LYS A 241 -28.92 -36.48 5.05
N GLN A 242 -29.33 -35.40 4.37
CA GLN A 242 -30.55 -35.39 3.56
C GLN A 242 -30.49 -36.43 2.43
N LYS A 243 -29.37 -36.50 1.71
CA LYS A 243 -29.14 -37.51 0.67
C LYS A 243 -29.24 -38.93 1.25
N SER A 244 -28.61 -39.20 2.39
CA SER A 244 -28.68 -40.50 3.05
C SER A 244 -30.08 -40.86 3.56
N SER A 245 -30.91 -39.86 3.90
CA SER A 245 -32.31 -40.07 4.30
C SER A 245 -33.20 -40.46 3.11
N VAL A 246 -32.98 -39.84 1.94
CA VAL A 246 -33.74 -40.15 0.71
C VAL A 246 -33.23 -41.41 0.01
N SER A 247 -31.91 -41.64 0.03
CA SER A 247 -31.25 -42.80 -0.59
C SER A 247 -31.10 -43.98 0.38
N GLY A 248 -31.46 -43.80 1.66
CA GLY A 248 -31.36 -44.81 2.69
C GLY A 248 -32.46 -45.83 2.53
N VAL A 249 -32.09 -47.04 2.13
CA VAL A 249 -33.02 -48.19 2.14
C VAL A 249 -33.40 -48.45 3.60
N ASN A 250 -34.68 -48.34 3.93
CA ASN A 250 -35.17 -48.68 5.25
C ASN A 250 -35.15 -50.22 5.39
N LEU A 251 -34.15 -50.75 6.09
CA LEU A 251 -33.94 -52.19 6.25
C LEU A 251 -35.13 -52.88 6.93
N ASP A 252 -35.89 -52.17 7.77
CA ASP A 252 -37.09 -52.71 8.42
C ASP A 252 -38.26 -52.81 7.44
N GLU A 253 -38.40 -51.83 6.52
CA GLU A 253 -39.40 -51.89 5.45
C GLU A 253 -39.04 -52.96 4.42
N GLU A 254 -37.76 -53.10 4.07
CA GLU A 254 -37.29 -54.15 3.17
C GLU A 254 -37.41 -55.54 3.82
N ALA A 255 -37.18 -55.66 5.14
CA ALA A 255 -37.41 -56.89 5.89
C ALA A 255 -38.91 -57.25 5.98
N ALA A 256 -39.78 -56.26 6.18
CA ALA A 256 -41.23 -56.47 6.15
C ALA A 256 -41.71 -56.90 4.75
N ARG A 257 -41.21 -56.27 3.69
CA ARG A 257 -41.45 -56.69 2.30
C ARG A 257 -40.92 -58.08 2.03
N MET A 258 -39.73 -58.42 2.53
CA MET A 258 -39.17 -59.76 2.42
C MET A 258 -40.05 -60.80 3.11
N LEU A 259 -40.52 -60.54 4.33
CA LEU A 259 -41.46 -61.43 5.04
C LEU A 259 -42.78 -61.56 4.29
N GLN A 260 -43.30 -60.47 3.72
CA GLN A 260 -44.51 -60.48 2.90
C GLN A 260 -44.30 -61.31 1.62
N TYR A 261 -43.17 -61.17 0.93
CA TYR A 261 -42.82 -61.99 -0.22
C TYR A 261 -42.65 -63.47 0.14
N GLN A 262 -42.06 -63.78 1.29
CA GLN A 262 -41.95 -65.16 1.79
C GLN A 262 -43.33 -65.75 2.09
N GLN A 263 -44.23 -65.00 2.73
CA GLN A 263 -45.61 -65.45 2.99
C GLN A 263 -46.40 -65.62 1.69
N ALA A 264 -46.29 -64.68 0.76
CA ALA A 264 -46.92 -64.77 -0.56
C ALA A 264 -46.42 -65.98 -1.36
N TYR A 265 -45.12 -66.27 -1.30
CA TYR A 265 -44.52 -67.45 -1.93
C TYR A 265 -45.01 -68.76 -1.31
N GLN A 266 -45.07 -68.84 0.02
CA GLN A 266 -45.65 -69.99 0.72
C GLN A 266 -47.15 -70.17 0.40
N ALA A 267 -47.91 -69.08 0.32
CA ALA A 267 -49.32 -69.09 -0.06
C ALA A 267 -49.49 -69.54 -1.52
N ALA A 268 -48.68 -69.05 -2.46
CA ALA A 268 -48.66 -69.49 -3.84
C ALA A 268 -48.30 -70.97 -3.97
N GLY A 269 -47.34 -71.46 -3.19
CA GLY A 269 -47.00 -72.88 -3.10
C GLY A 269 -48.17 -73.74 -2.62
N LYS A 270 -48.90 -73.30 -1.58
CA LYS A 270 -50.13 -73.96 -1.12
C LYS A 270 -51.24 -73.91 -2.16
N MET A 271 -51.44 -72.78 -2.86
CA MET A 271 -52.39 -72.70 -3.98
C MET A 271 -52.04 -73.68 -5.09
N MET A 272 -50.76 -73.83 -5.44
CA MET A 272 -50.33 -74.82 -6.44
C MET A 272 -50.58 -76.25 -5.96
N GLN A 273 -50.36 -76.56 -4.68
CA GLN A 273 -50.69 -77.88 -4.13
C GLN A 273 -52.20 -78.15 -4.16
N ILE A 274 -53.03 -77.17 -3.84
CA ILE A 274 -54.49 -77.28 -3.93
C ILE A 274 -54.92 -77.45 -5.39
N ALA A 275 -54.35 -76.68 -6.31
CA ALA A 275 -54.61 -76.82 -7.75
C ALA A 275 -54.20 -78.20 -8.28
N GLN A 276 -53.05 -78.73 -7.86
CA GLN A 276 -52.63 -80.11 -8.18
C GLN A 276 -53.61 -81.14 -7.60
N SER A 277 -54.07 -80.95 -6.36
CA SER A 277 -55.05 -81.85 -5.73
C SER A 277 -56.39 -81.82 -6.47
N ILE A 278 -56.88 -80.64 -6.87
CA ILE A 278 -58.09 -80.49 -7.68
C ILE A 278 -57.89 -81.15 -9.05
N PHE A 279 -56.74 -80.93 -9.68
CA PHE A 279 -56.41 -81.53 -10.98
C PHE A 279 -56.35 -83.06 -10.90
N GLN A 280 -55.74 -83.61 -9.85
CA GLN A 280 -55.70 -85.05 -9.57
C GLN A 280 -57.11 -85.59 -9.34
N THR A 281 -57.95 -84.87 -8.59
CA THR A 281 -59.35 -85.26 -8.31
C THR A 281 -60.20 -85.26 -9.57
N LEU A 282 -60.03 -84.26 -10.44
CA LEU A 282 -60.68 -84.20 -11.76
C LEU A 282 -60.22 -85.33 -12.67
N LEU A 283 -58.92 -85.67 -12.67
CA LEU A 283 -58.39 -86.82 -13.42
C LEU A 283 -58.91 -88.16 -12.88
N GLN A 284 -59.09 -88.30 -11.57
CA GLN A 284 -59.59 -89.53 -10.95
C GLN A 284 -61.10 -89.71 -11.11
N GLY A 285 -61.87 -88.62 -11.25
CA GLY A 285 -63.30 -88.65 -11.54
C GLY A 285 -63.65 -88.87 -13.01
N LEU A 286 -62.65 -88.95 -13.90
CA LEU A 286 -62.79 -89.16 -15.35
C LEU A 286 -62.33 -90.56 -15.82
N ALA A 287 -62.02 -91.47 -14.90
CA ALA A 287 -61.75 -92.89 -15.14
C ALA A 287 -62.88 -93.74 -14.54
#